data_AF-A0A8T3LRB0-F1
#
_entry.id   AF-A0A8T3LRB0-F1
#
_cell.length_a   1.000
_cell.length_b   1.000
_cell.length_c   1.000
_cell.angle_alpha   90.00
_cell.angle_beta   90.00
_cell.angle_gamma   90.00
#
_symmetry.space_group_name_H-M   'P 1'
#
loop_
_entity.id
_entity.type
_entity.pdbx_description
1 polymer ?
#
loop_
_entity_poly.entity_id
_entity_poly.type
_entity_poly.pdbx_seq_one_letter_code
_entity_poly.pdbx_strand_id
1 'polypeptide(L)'
;MSIRLDPRRVSALKHLAGEAGMRPGDLVRQWVEERIDAARVGADVSTGTGESLMSRIDELSARITALEASAGTAAPQPEPAPRDPQPQPSKRPRTTVEAPTGERVALHDEMIAVLTERGPMSAAELAGAVTERGRYSPPRSGKPIDAAMVSQRVSNPTYRSRFVRNEGRIGLAK
;
A
#
# COMPACT_ATOMS: atom_id res chain seq x y z
N MET A 1 3.69 -6.37 -12.30
CA MET A 1 4.57 -7.49 -11.90
C MET A 1 4.83 -7.38 -10.41
N SER A 2 4.84 -8.51 -9.70
CA SER A 2 5.08 -8.55 -8.25
C SER A 2 6.47 -9.15 -7.99
N ILE A 3 7.38 -8.37 -7.45
CA ILE A 3 8.74 -8.82 -7.11
C ILE A 3 8.73 -9.26 -5.64
N ARG A 4 9.24 -10.47 -5.36
CA ARG A 4 9.44 -10.95 -4.00
C ARG A 4 10.75 -10.36 -3.49
N LEU A 5 10.66 -9.45 -2.53
CA LEU A 5 11.81 -8.91 -1.80
C LEU A 5 11.78 -9.40 -0.36
N ASP A 6 12.95 -9.59 0.21
CA ASP A 6 13.09 -9.84 1.63
C ASP A 6 12.43 -8.71 2.45
N PRO A 7 11.64 -9.00 3.50
CA PRO A 7 10.98 -7.99 4.32
C PRO A 7 11.92 -6.89 4.85
N ARG A 8 13.18 -7.22 5.13
CA ARG A 8 14.19 -6.28 5.63
C ARG A 8 14.63 -5.30 4.54
N ARG A 9 14.83 -5.80 3.32
CA ARG A 9 15.13 -4.99 2.13
C ARG A 9 13.96 -4.06 1.79
N VAL A 10 12.72 -4.51 2.00
CA VAL A 10 11.53 -3.67 1.87
C VAL A 10 11.51 -2.53 2.89
N SER A 11 11.92 -2.78 4.13
CA SER A 11 12.02 -1.73 5.17
C SER A 11 13.11 -0.71 4.88
N ALA A 12 14.30 -1.14 4.45
CA ALA A 12 15.39 -0.25 4.04
C ALA A 12 15.00 0.64 2.85
N LEU A 13 14.33 0.06 1.84
CA LEU A 13 13.81 0.80 0.69
C LEU A 13 12.79 1.87 1.10
N LYS A 14 11.90 1.57 2.06
CA LYS A 14 10.93 2.55 2.60
C LYS A 14 11.61 3.72 3.29
N HIS A 15 12.69 3.46 4.03
CA HIS A 15 13.45 4.50 4.71
C HIS A 15 14.11 5.45 3.69
N LEU A 16 14.82 4.90 2.70
CA LEU A 16 15.46 5.68 1.64
C LEU A 16 14.47 6.48 0.79
N ALA A 17 13.30 5.89 0.51
CA ALA A 17 12.24 6.60 -0.19
C ALA A 17 11.67 7.75 0.65
N GLY A 18 11.55 7.56 1.96
CA GLY A 18 11.17 8.61 2.91
C GLY A 18 12.15 9.77 2.94
N GLU A 19 13.46 9.49 2.99
CA GLU A 19 14.53 10.50 2.93
C GLU A 19 14.52 11.28 1.61
N ALA A 20 14.29 10.58 0.50
CA ALA A 20 14.21 11.19 -0.82
C ALA A 20 12.88 11.93 -1.10
N GLY A 21 11.89 11.83 -0.19
CA GLY A 21 10.54 12.35 -0.40
C GLY A 21 9.76 11.66 -1.52
N MET A 22 10.20 10.46 -1.94
CA MET A 22 9.64 9.70 -3.06
C MET A 22 8.82 8.50 -2.56
N ARG A 23 8.02 7.89 -3.45
CA ARG A 23 7.43 6.59 -3.14
C ARG A 23 8.48 5.50 -3.37
N PRO A 24 8.49 4.41 -2.57
CA PRO A 24 9.44 3.30 -2.73
C PRO A 24 9.48 2.72 -4.15
N GLY A 25 8.33 2.64 -4.83
CA GLY A 25 8.25 2.16 -6.20
C GLY A 25 8.85 3.12 -7.23
N ASP A 26 8.72 4.43 -7.01
CA ASP A 26 9.26 5.46 -7.91
C ASP A 26 10.78 5.51 -7.81
N LEU A 27 11.32 5.37 -6.59
CA LEU A 27 12.76 5.27 -6.35
C LEU A 27 13.38 4.05 -7.04
N VAL A 28 12.73 2.89 -6.96
CA VAL A 28 13.18 1.68 -7.67
C VAL A 28 13.10 1.86 -9.18
N ARG A 29 12.03 2.48 -9.67
CA ARG A 29 11.85 2.72 -11.10
C ARG A 29 12.93 3.64 -11.66
N GLN A 30 13.19 4.76 -10.99
CA GLN A 30 14.25 5.69 -11.38
C GLN A 30 15.61 4.98 -11.42
N TRP A 31 15.93 4.20 -10.38
CA TRP A 31 17.18 3.46 -10.31
C TRP A 31 17.33 2.41 -11.43
N VAL A 32 16.25 1.71 -11.79
CA VAL A 32 16.26 0.75 -12.92
C VAL A 32 16.43 1.49 -14.26
N GLU A 33 15.74 2.61 -14.44
CA GLU A 33 15.86 3.43 -15.65
C GLU A 33 17.30 3.96 -15.82
N GLU A 34 17.91 4.48 -14.75
CA GLU A 34 19.32 4.90 -14.74
C GLU A 34 20.28 3.75 -15.06
N ARG A 35 20.00 2.53 -14.59
CA ARG A 35 20.81 1.34 -14.90
C ARG A 35 20.70 0.91 -16.35
N ILE A 36 19.50 0.94 -16.92
CA ILE A 36 19.26 0.59 -18.33
C ILE A 36 19.92 1.63 -19.24
N ASP A 37 19.83 2.91 -18.87
CA ASP A 37 20.45 3.99 -19.62
C ASP A 37 21.99 3.89 -19.58
N ALA A 38 22.57 3.68 -18.39
CA ALA A 38 24.01 3.44 -18.24
C ALA A 38 24.50 2.22 -19.03
N ALA A 39 23.73 1.14 -19.08
CA ALA A 39 24.05 -0.05 -19.86
C ALA A 39 23.98 0.18 -21.38
N ARG A 40 23.11 1.08 -21.86
CA ARG A 40 22.99 1.44 -23.29
C ARG A 40 24.10 2.38 -23.76
N VAL A 41 24.54 3.28 -22.89
CA VAL A 41 25.60 4.25 -23.19
C VAL A 41 26.99 3.58 -23.20
N GLY A 42 27.08 2.30 -22.81
CA GLY A 42 28.35 1.56 -22.77
C GLY A 42 29.29 2.07 -21.69
N ALA A 43 28.77 2.77 -20.68
CA ALA A 43 29.53 3.15 -19.51
C ALA A 43 29.82 1.86 -18.73
N ASP A 44 31.06 1.39 -18.81
CA ASP A 44 31.60 0.38 -17.92
C ASP A 44 31.17 0.71 -16.49
N VAL A 45 30.35 -0.16 -15.90
CA VAL A 45 29.61 0.07 -14.65
C VAL A 45 30.57 -0.12 -13.47
N SER A 46 31.70 0.57 -13.51
CA SER A 46 32.72 0.54 -12.46
C SER A 46 32.85 1.86 -11.69
N THR A 47 31.95 2.83 -11.89
CA THR A 47 31.97 4.07 -11.10
C THR A 47 30.65 4.31 -10.35
N GLY A 48 30.59 3.69 -9.16
CA GLY A 48 30.44 4.45 -7.91
C GLY A 48 29.03 4.68 -7.34
N THR A 49 27.97 4.72 -8.13
CA THR A 49 26.64 5.12 -7.60
C THR A 49 25.63 3.97 -7.50
N GLY A 50 25.68 3.02 -8.45
CA GLY A 50 24.78 1.85 -8.46
C GLY A 50 25.13 0.79 -7.41
N GLU A 51 26.42 0.53 -7.24
CA GLU A 51 26.93 -0.26 -6.11
C GLU A 51 26.65 0.46 -4.78
N SER A 52 26.70 1.80 -4.76
CA SER A 52 26.43 2.59 -3.55
C SER A 52 25.00 2.41 -3.02
N LEU A 53 23.95 2.31 -3.86
CA LEU A 53 22.59 2.10 -3.34
C LEU A 53 22.36 0.67 -2.82
N MET A 54 22.78 -0.35 -3.58
CA MET A 54 22.69 -1.74 -3.10
C MET A 54 23.55 -1.95 -1.85
N SER A 55 24.77 -1.42 -1.84
CA SER A 55 25.64 -1.47 -0.66
C SER A 55 25.08 -0.66 0.51
N ARG A 56 24.44 0.49 0.28
CA ARG A 56 23.72 1.22 1.35
C ARG A 56 22.52 0.45 1.89
N ILE A 57 21.78 -0.27 1.03
CA ILE A 57 20.66 -1.12 1.45
C ILE A 57 21.19 -2.31 2.29
N ASP A 58 22.28 -2.95 1.85
CA ASP A 58 22.91 -4.04 2.60
C ASP A 58 23.55 -3.53 3.91
N GLU A 59 24.18 -2.35 3.93
CA GLU A 59 24.73 -1.71 5.13
C GLU A 59 23.63 -1.35 6.15
N LEU A 60 22.52 -0.74 5.70
CA LEU A 60 21.37 -0.45 6.56
C LEU A 60 20.73 -1.74 7.09
N SER A 61 20.62 -2.77 6.26
CA SER A 61 20.12 -4.09 6.68
C SER A 61 21.03 -4.75 7.71
N ALA A 62 22.36 -4.63 7.56
CA ALA A 62 23.34 -5.11 8.53
C ALA A 62 23.26 -4.32 9.84
N ARG A 63 23.08 -3.00 9.78
CA ARG A 63 22.93 -2.14 10.96
C ARG A 63 21.65 -2.42 11.74
N ILE A 64 20.54 -2.69 11.05
CA ILE A 64 19.29 -3.15 11.68
C ILE A 64 19.51 -4.51 12.35
N THR A 65 20.21 -5.43 11.69
CA THR A 65 20.56 -6.75 12.28
C THR A 65 21.41 -6.59 13.54
N ALA A 66 22.39 -5.69 13.53
CA ALA A 66 23.22 -5.39 14.70
C ALA A 66 22.41 -4.73 15.84
N LEU A 67 21.47 -3.84 15.51
CA LEU A 67 20.57 -3.22 16.49
C LEU A 67 19.59 -4.25 17.09
N GLU A 68 19.00 -5.11 16.27
CA GLU A 68 18.11 -6.20 16.71
C GLU A 68 18.87 -7.23 17.56
N ALA A 69 20.11 -7.56 17.19
CA ALA A 69 21.00 -8.41 17.98
C ALA A 69 21.41 -7.75 19.31
N SER A 70 21.63 -6.45 19.32
CA SER A 70 21.97 -5.68 20.54
C SER A 70 20.77 -5.46 21.45
N ALA A 71 19.56 -5.35 20.89
CA ALA A 71 18.30 -5.26 21.64
C ALA A 71 17.92 -6.57 22.35
N GLY A 72 18.62 -7.68 22.05
CA GLY A 72 18.42 -8.99 22.66
C GLY A 72 19.20 -9.26 23.96
N THR A 73 20.01 -8.30 24.47
CA THR A 73 20.83 -8.50 25.69
C THR A 73 20.48 -7.51 26.81
N ALA A 74 19.22 -7.53 27.25
CA ALA A 74 18.84 -7.01 28.56
C ALA A 74 17.80 -7.96 29.19
N ALA A 75 18.24 -8.75 30.17
CA ALA A 75 17.43 -9.54 31.09
C ALA A 75 17.78 -9.08 32.54
N PRO A 76 17.11 -9.57 33.60
CA PRO A 76 15.70 -9.41 34.00
C PRO A 76 15.56 -8.89 35.46
N GLN A 77 14.39 -8.39 35.91
CA GLN A 77 13.85 -8.46 37.30
C GLN A 77 12.61 -7.54 37.50
N PRO A 78 11.71 -7.80 38.48
CA PRO A 78 10.97 -9.04 38.74
C PRO A 78 9.44 -8.80 38.82
N GLU A 79 8.69 -9.90 38.66
CA GLU A 79 7.26 -10.00 38.93
C GLU A 79 6.92 -9.79 40.43
N PRO A 80 5.67 -9.40 40.76
CA PRO A 80 4.81 -10.43 41.34
C PRO A 80 3.43 -10.53 40.65
N ALA A 81 3.17 -11.72 40.12
CA ALA A 81 1.87 -12.38 40.02
C ALA A 81 1.10 -12.34 41.38
N PRO A 82 -0.24 -12.58 41.45
CA PRO A 82 -0.89 -13.65 40.70
C PRO A 82 -2.38 -13.47 40.30
N ARG A 83 -2.75 -14.06 39.16
CA ARG A 83 -3.69 -15.21 39.09
C ARG A 83 -4.09 -15.51 37.64
N ASP A 84 -3.69 -16.70 37.22
CA ASP A 84 -4.19 -17.60 36.17
C ASP A 84 -5.72 -17.64 35.96
N PRO A 85 -6.25 -18.28 34.88
CA PRO A 85 -5.55 -19.17 33.93
C PRO A 85 -5.76 -18.89 32.42
N GLN A 86 -4.85 -19.42 31.62
CA GLN A 86 -5.06 -19.72 30.19
C GLN A 86 -6.36 -20.53 29.95
N PRO A 87 -6.95 -20.44 28.75
CA PRO A 87 -6.68 -21.53 27.82
C PRO A 87 -6.40 -21.03 26.38
N GLN A 88 -5.56 -21.79 25.67
CA GLN A 88 -5.53 -21.84 24.20
C GLN A 88 -6.91 -22.32 23.66
N PRO A 89 -7.06 -22.71 22.39
CA PRO A 89 -6.96 -21.98 21.12
C PRO A 89 -8.35 -21.95 20.43
N SER A 90 -8.77 -20.86 19.77
CA SER A 90 -9.93 -20.94 18.86
C SER A 90 -10.11 -19.75 17.93
N LYS A 91 -10.29 -20.08 16.64
CA LYS A 91 -11.26 -19.56 15.67
C LYS A 91 -12.02 -18.28 16.11
N ARG A 92 -11.85 -17.21 15.31
CA ARG A 92 -12.69 -15.98 15.14
C ARG A 92 -13.79 -15.73 16.20
N PRO A 93 -13.95 -14.47 16.63
CA PRO A 93 -15.05 -13.69 16.06
C PRO A 93 -14.69 -12.23 15.74
N ARG A 94 -15.50 -11.64 14.85
CA ARG A 94 -15.54 -10.19 14.59
C ARG A 94 -15.85 -9.47 15.89
N THR A 95 -15.01 -8.52 16.29
CA THR A 95 -15.40 -7.50 17.26
C THR A 95 -15.85 -6.28 16.48
N THR A 96 -17.16 -6.20 16.32
CA THR A 96 -17.89 -4.99 15.96
C THR A 96 -17.60 -3.94 17.03
N VAL A 97 -16.90 -2.87 16.65
CA VAL A 97 -16.85 -1.65 17.45
C VAL A 97 -17.88 -0.72 16.84
N GLU A 98 -19.04 -0.62 17.50
CA GLU A 98 -20.02 0.44 17.23
C GLU A 98 -19.39 1.78 17.60
N ALA A 99 -19.16 2.58 16.55
CA ALA A 99 -18.77 3.98 16.61
C ALA A 99 -19.70 4.74 15.64
N PRO A 100 -19.94 6.04 15.86
CA PRO A 100 -21.20 6.72 15.54
C PRO A 100 -21.59 6.61 14.06
N THR A 101 -22.89 6.43 13.85
CA THR A 101 -23.64 6.28 12.59
C THR A 101 -23.18 7.24 11.48
N GLY A 102 -22.24 6.74 10.69
CA GLY A 102 -21.69 7.35 9.49
C GLY A 102 -20.71 6.35 8.92
N GLU A 103 -21.24 5.20 8.48
CA GLU A 103 -20.46 4.06 7.98
C GLU A 103 -19.52 4.59 6.89
N ARG A 104 -18.22 4.71 7.21
CA ARG A 104 -17.20 5.17 6.29
C ARG A 104 -16.96 4.03 5.31
N VAL A 105 -17.71 4.03 4.22
CA VAL A 105 -17.67 2.97 3.23
C VAL A 105 -16.42 3.11 2.36
N ALA A 106 -15.76 2.00 2.05
CA ALA A 106 -14.62 2.00 1.17
C ALA A 106 -15.04 2.42 -0.26
N LEU A 107 -14.17 3.15 -0.96
CA LEU A 107 -14.49 3.70 -2.30
C LEU A 107 -15.07 2.66 -3.27
N HIS A 108 -14.56 1.43 -3.23
CA HIS A 108 -15.00 0.38 -4.15
C HIS A 108 -16.40 -0.14 -3.83
N ASP A 109 -16.77 -0.21 -2.55
CA ASP A 109 -18.12 -0.64 -2.13
C ASP A 109 -19.15 0.44 -2.47
N GLU A 110 -18.79 1.72 -2.32
CA GLU A 110 -19.63 2.83 -2.80
C GLU A 110 -19.80 2.82 -4.33
N MET A 111 -18.72 2.59 -5.08
CA MET A 111 -18.80 2.45 -6.53
C MET A 111 -19.72 1.29 -6.92
N ILE A 112 -19.67 0.17 -6.21
CA ILE A 112 -20.57 -0.96 -6.45
C ILE A 112 -22.02 -0.57 -6.17
N ALA A 113 -22.29 0.10 -5.05
CA ALA A 113 -23.64 0.56 -4.70
C ALA A 113 -24.22 1.50 -5.77
N VAL A 114 -23.44 2.50 -6.20
CA VAL A 114 -23.86 3.45 -7.25
C VAL A 114 -24.13 2.74 -8.56
N LEU A 115 -23.25 1.83 -8.99
CA LEU A 115 -23.43 1.08 -10.24
C LEU A 115 -24.61 0.09 -10.16
N THR A 116 -24.95 -0.39 -8.97
CA THR A 116 -26.14 -1.22 -8.74
C THR A 116 -27.42 -0.38 -8.85
N GLU A 117 -27.42 0.84 -8.32
CA GLU A 117 -28.58 1.74 -8.30
C GLU A 117 -28.83 2.43 -9.65
N ARG A 118 -27.76 2.94 -10.30
CA ARG A 118 -27.85 3.84 -11.47
C ARG A 118 -27.37 3.18 -12.78
N GLY A 119 -26.78 2.00 -12.72
CA GLY A 119 -26.28 1.27 -13.89
C GLY A 119 -24.95 1.80 -14.45
N PRO A 120 -24.53 1.35 -15.65
CA PRO A 120 -23.22 1.66 -16.21
C PRO A 120 -23.05 3.13 -16.60
N MET A 121 -22.05 3.79 -16.03
CA MET A 121 -21.81 5.23 -16.23
C MET A 121 -20.32 5.54 -16.40
N SER A 122 -20.00 6.75 -16.87
CA SER A 122 -18.62 7.20 -17.03
C SER A 122 -17.91 7.36 -15.69
N ALA A 123 -16.58 7.41 -15.72
CA ALA A 123 -15.77 7.62 -14.51
C ALA A 123 -16.05 8.98 -13.84
N ALA A 124 -16.39 10.01 -14.63
CA ALA A 124 -16.73 11.34 -14.12
C ALA A 124 -18.09 11.36 -13.43
N GLU A 125 -19.10 10.73 -14.04
CA GLU A 125 -20.43 10.58 -13.45
C GLU A 125 -20.38 9.74 -12.17
N LEU A 126 -19.58 8.66 -12.16
CA LEU A 126 -19.39 7.82 -10.99
C LEU A 126 -18.69 8.57 -9.86
N ALA A 127 -17.67 9.37 -10.15
CA ALA A 127 -17.01 10.23 -9.16
C ALA A 127 -17.98 11.25 -8.55
N GLY A 128 -18.82 11.87 -9.39
CA GLY A 128 -19.88 12.77 -8.96
C GLY A 128 -20.90 12.09 -8.05
N ALA A 129 -21.42 10.93 -8.45
CA ALA A 129 -22.43 10.19 -7.69
C ALA A 129 -21.90 9.66 -6.34
N VAL A 130 -20.64 9.23 -6.27
CA VAL A 130 -20.03 8.84 -4.99
C VAL A 130 -19.79 10.06 -4.08
N THR A 131 -19.41 11.21 -4.66
CA THR A 131 -19.25 12.46 -3.90
C THR A 131 -20.61 12.98 -3.40
N GLU A 132 -21.66 12.88 -4.21
CA GLU A 132 -23.06 13.24 -3.87
C GLU A 132 -23.57 12.43 -2.67
N ARG A 133 -23.25 11.12 -2.61
CA ARG A 133 -23.61 10.28 -1.46
C ARG A 133 -22.83 10.63 -0.19
N GLY A 134 -21.64 11.23 -0.30
CA GLY A 134 -20.85 11.73 0.83
C GLY A 134 -20.37 10.64 1.83
N ARG A 135 -20.53 9.35 1.51
CA ARG A 135 -20.22 8.23 2.41
C ARG A 135 -18.76 7.79 2.37
N TYR A 136 -18.04 8.17 1.32
CA TYR A 136 -16.60 7.95 1.22
C TYR A 136 -15.83 9.09 1.90
N SER A 137 -14.98 8.74 2.85
CA SER A 137 -14.05 9.68 3.47
C SER A 137 -12.62 9.43 2.95
N PRO A 138 -12.02 10.36 2.18
CA PRO A 138 -10.66 10.20 1.67
C PRO A 138 -9.64 10.09 2.81
N PRO A 139 -8.75 9.08 2.82
CA PRO A 139 -7.88 8.80 3.97
C PRO A 139 -6.89 9.89 4.38
N ARG A 140 -6.58 10.87 3.53
CA ARG A 140 -5.46 11.80 3.77
C ARG A 140 -5.58 13.23 3.25
N SER A 141 -6.52 13.54 2.34
CA SER A 141 -6.39 14.77 1.54
C SER A 141 -7.59 15.71 1.55
N GLY A 142 -8.77 15.32 2.07
CA GLY A 142 -10.00 16.12 1.97
C GLY A 142 -10.44 16.48 0.54
N LYS A 143 -9.72 16.02 -0.49
CA LYS A 143 -10.01 16.29 -1.90
C LYS A 143 -11.24 15.49 -2.34
N PRO A 144 -12.15 16.10 -3.13
CA PRO A 144 -13.27 15.38 -3.72
C PRO A 144 -12.75 14.26 -4.63
N ILE A 145 -13.56 13.21 -4.79
CA ILE A 145 -13.22 12.11 -5.69
C ILE A 145 -13.21 12.65 -7.12
N ASP A 146 -12.17 12.32 -7.88
CA ASP A 146 -12.04 12.65 -9.29
C ASP A 146 -12.16 11.40 -10.18
N ALA A 147 -12.37 11.64 -11.47
CA ALA A 147 -12.49 10.57 -12.48
C ALA A 147 -11.21 9.72 -12.57
N ALA A 148 -10.05 10.29 -12.26
CA ALA A 148 -8.77 9.59 -12.25
C ALA A 148 -8.69 8.57 -11.10
N MET A 149 -9.12 8.94 -9.88
CA MET A 149 -9.16 8.05 -8.72
C MET A 149 -10.15 6.91 -8.90
N VAL A 150 -11.30 7.17 -9.53
CA VAL A 150 -12.25 6.13 -9.94
C VAL A 150 -11.61 5.20 -10.97
N SER A 151 -10.96 5.75 -12.00
CA SER A 151 -10.28 4.96 -13.03
C SER A 151 -9.15 4.09 -12.47
N GLN A 152 -8.37 4.63 -11.54
CA GLN A 152 -7.33 3.90 -10.83
C GLN A 152 -7.92 2.78 -9.97
N ARG A 153 -9.07 3.02 -9.31
CA ARG A 153 -9.74 2.02 -8.50
C ARG A 153 -10.27 0.86 -9.34
N VAL A 154 -10.92 1.15 -10.47
CA VAL A 154 -11.40 0.13 -11.42
C VAL A 154 -10.25 -0.67 -12.02
N SER A 155 -9.12 -0.01 -12.30
CA SER A 155 -7.96 -0.67 -12.92
C SER A 155 -7.09 -1.44 -11.93
N ASN A 156 -7.37 -1.35 -10.63
CA ASN A 156 -6.61 -2.03 -9.59
C ASN A 156 -6.85 -3.54 -9.65
N PRO A 157 -5.81 -4.40 -9.77
CA PRO A 157 -5.97 -5.86 -9.89
C PRO A 157 -6.81 -6.50 -8.78
N THR A 158 -6.77 -5.96 -7.57
CA THR A 158 -7.56 -6.44 -6.43
C THR A 158 -9.07 -6.29 -6.64
N TYR A 159 -9.48 -5.25 -7.38
CA TYR A 159 -10.90 -4.88 -7.54
C TYR A 159 -11.38 -4.96 -8.99
N ARG A 160 -10.48 -5.11 -9.97
CA ARG A 160 -10.83 -5.09 -11.39
C ARG A 160 -11.83 -6.18 -11.76
N SER A 161 -11.82 -7.32 -11.08
CA SER A 161 -12.75 -8.43 -11.33
C SER A 161 -14.20 -8.09 -10.97
N ARG A 162 -14.44 -6.99 -10.26
CA ARG A 162 -15.78 -6.52 -9.88
C ARG A 162 -16.36 -5.49 -10.85
N PHE A 163 -15.55 -4.98 -11.78
CA PHE A 163 -15.93 -3.89 -12.68
C PHE A 163 -15.63 -4.26 -14.13
N VAL A 164 -16.58 -3.98 -15.03
CA VAL A 164 -16.40 -4.12 -16.48
C VAL A 164 -16.35 -2.74 -17.11
N ARG A 165 -15.45 -2.55 -18.07
CA ARG A 165 -15.42 -1.36 -18.91
C ARG A 165 -15.95 -1.72 -20.28
N ASN A 166 -17.01 -1.05 -20.71
CA ASN A 166 -17.56 -1.20 -22.05
C ASN A 166 -17.83 0.19 -22.64
N GLU A 167 -17.28 0.47 -23.82
CA GLU A 167 -17.49 1.74 -24.55
C GLU A 167 -17.28 3.01 -23.69
N GLY A 168 -16.26 3.01 -22.82
CA GLY A 168 -15.97 4.14 -21.92
C GLY A 168 -16.87 4.28 -20.70
N ARG A 169 -17.83 3.37 -20.51
CA ARG A 169 -18.68 3.25 -19.31
C ARG A 169 -18.12 2.17 -18.38
N ILE A 170 -18.26 2.39 -17.09
CA ILE A 170 -17.93 1.45 -16.03
C ILE A 170 -19.24 0.82 -15.57
N GLY A 171 -19.32 -0.52 -15.61
CA GLY A 171 -20.41 -1.31 -15.07
C GLY A 171 -19.90 -2.36 -14.09
N LEU A 172 -20.80 -3.15 -13.52
CA LEU A 172 -20.46 -4.28 -12.66
C LEU A 172 -20.09 -5.51 -13.49
N ALA A 173 -19.03 -6.20 -13.08
CA ALA A 173 -18.75 -7.54 -13.55
C ALA A 173 -19.76 -8.51 -12.91
N LYS A 174 -20.52 -9.21 -13.74
CA LYS A 174 -21.40 -10.31 -13.32
C LYS A 174 -20.65 -11.63 -13.39
#